data_AF-A0A4Y8Y9P1-F1
#
_entry.id   AF-A0A4Y8Y9P1-F1
#
_cell.length_a   1.000
_cell.length_b   1.000
_cell.length_c   1.000
_cell.angle_alpha   90.00
_cell.angle_beta   90.00
_cell.angle_gamma   90.00
#
_symmetry.space_group_name_H-M   'P 1'
#
loop_
_entity.id
_entity.type
_entity.pdbx_description
1 polymer ?
#
loop_
_entity_poly.entity_id
_entity_poly.type
_entity_poly.pdbx_seq_one_letter_code
_entity_poly.pdbx_strand_id
1 'polypeptide(L)'
;MSKRAKSPAAAEQVTVLAQPAWIVLAFAAVGAVVGWLAKLLANWLVEWDWAPLKGPAKLLNSIPEPWLTILGVTAGVVLGVLVGFIALHESLTVRVSDTRLTLTIRDETRELPRADVGPLFLDGKFLVLLGHRTEELVREPFDLDRAALAAAFTAHGYDWAAEDPHKADFHLWVPDTPGLPVGANALLSARAHAMRKTDKKEDVRALREELNRLGLAIRDESKRQYWRLPKPPSEPPPGPHAGRSTGA
;
A
#
# COMPACT_ATOMS: atom_id res chain seq x y z
N MET A 1 -3.37 47.71 3.70
CA MET A 1 -3.26 46.29 4.11
C MET A 1 -2.96 45.46 2.88
N SER A 2 -1.67 45.28 2.57
CA SER A 2 -1.23 44.56 1.38
C SER A 2 -1.25 43.05 1.63
N LYS A 3 -2.05 42.32 0.86
CA LYS A 3 -1.92 40.86 0.73
C LYS A 3 -0.53 40.57 0.16
N ARG A 4 0.33 40.01 0.98
CA ARG A 4 1.67 39.55 0.60
C ARG A 4 1.49 38.38 -0.36
N ALA A 5 1.70 38.63 -1.65
CA ALA A 5 1.81 37.58 -2.65
C ALA A 5 2.95 36.63 -2.24
N LYS A 6 2.65 35.34 -2.14
CA LYS A 6 3.64 34.28 -1.93
C LYS A 6 4.50 34.23 -3.18
N SER A 7 5.74 34.73 -3.09
CA SER A 7 6.73 34.62 -4.17
C SER A 7 6.85 33.16 -4.61
N PRO A 8 7.06 32.89 -5.92
CA PRO A 8 7.28 31.54 -6.40
C PRO A 8 8.61 31.07 -5.82
N ALA A 9 8.57 30.02 -5.00
CA ALA A 9 9.78 29.27 -4.71
C ALA A 9 10.38 28.85 -6.07
N ALA A 10 11.70 28.97 -6.22
CA ALA A 10 12.45 28.46 -7.37
C ALA A 10 11.87 27.10 -7.77
N ALA A 11 11.61 26.89 -9.06
CA ALA A 11 10.90 25.72 -9.57
C ALA A 11 11.61 24.43 -9.10
N GLU A 12 11.15 23.90 -7.97
CA GLU A 12 11.65 22.67 -7.39
C GLU A 12 11.34 21.59 -8.43
N GLN A 13 12.35 20.83 -8.84
CA GLN A 13 12.11 19.73 -9.76
C GLN A 13 11.31 18.69 -9.00
N VAL A 14 10.08 18.45 -9.44
CA VAL A 14 9.17 17.49 -8.83
C VAL A 14 8.84 16.42 -9.86
N THR A 15 9.21 15.19 -9.57
CA THR A 15 8.78 14.03 -10.35
C THR A 15 7.49 13.47 -9.74
N VAL A 16 6.42 13.45 -10.53
CA VAL A 16 5.13 12.89 -10.13
C VAL A 16 4.93 11.54 -10.81
N LEU A 17 4.75 10.50 -10.01
CA LEU A 17 4.39 9.16 -10.45
C LEU A 17 3.00 8.84 -9.92
N ALA A 18 2.05 8.64 -10.83
CA ALA A 18 0.67 8.31 -10.51
C ALA A 18 0.14 7.27 -11.50
N GLN A 19 -0.87 6.51 -11.09
CA GLN A 19 -1.57 5.64 -12.03
C GLN A 19 -2.24 6.48 -13.12
N PRO A 20 -2.04 6.13 -14.39
CA PRO A 20 -2.68 6.84 -15.48
C PRO A 20 -4.17 6.49 -15.56
N ALA A 21 -4.99 7.50 -15.88
CA ALA A 21 -6.45 7.36 -15.95
C ALA A 21 -6.96 6.35 -17.01
N TRP A 22 -6.11 5.88 -17.94
CA TRP A 22 -6.49 4.86 -18.92
C TRP A 22 -6.90 3.53 -18.26
N ILE A 23 -6.49 3.28 -17.01
CA ILE A 23 -6.89 2.07 -16.27
C ILE A 23 -8.42 1.97 -16.13
N VAL A 24 -9.13 3.10 -16.01
CA VAL A 24 -10.60 3.13 -15.97
C VAL A 24 -11.19 2.65 -17.29
N LEU A 25 -10.60 3.09 -18.41
CA LEU A 25 -11.01 2.64 -19.75
C LEU A 25 -10.71 1.15 -19.97
N ALA A 26 -9.57 0.66 -19.48
CA ALA A 26 -9.24 -0.75 -19.54
C ALA A 26 -10.25 -1.61 -18.77
N PHE A 27 -10.58 -1.24 -17.54
CA PHE A 27 -11.61 -1.95 -16.76
C PHE A 27 -13.00 -1.83 -17.40
N ALA A 28 -13.35 -0.67 -17.96
CA ALA A 28 -14.61 -0.51 -18.71
C ALA A 28 -14.68 -1.45 -19.93
N ALA A 29 -13.59 -1.57 -20.69
CA ALA A 29 -13.50 -2.47 -21.84
C ALA A 29 -13.59 -3.94 -21.42
N VAL A 30 -12.86 -4.35 -20.37
CA VAL A 30 -12.97 -5.70 -19.81
C VAL A 30 -14.39 -5.98 -19.31
N GLY A 31 -15.00 -5.02 -18.62
CA GLY A 31 -16.38 -5.09 -18.16
C GLY A 31 -17.36 -5.27 -19.32
N ALA A 32 -17.18 -4.54 -20.43
CA ALA A 32 -17.98 -4.70 -21.65
C ALA A 32 -17.89 -6.13 -22.21
N VAL A 33 -16.67 -6.68 -22.30
CA VAL A 33 -16.44 -8.04 -22.79
C VAL A 33 -17.08 -9.06 -21.85
N VAL A 34 -16.94 -8.90 -20.54
CA VAL A 34 -17.58 -9.78 -19.54
C VAL A 34 -19.10 -9.71 -19.63
N GLY A 35 -19.66 -8.50 -19.73
CA GLY A 35 -21.10 -8.28 -19.89
C GLY A 35 -21.66 -8.89 -21.18
N TRP A 36 -20.87 -8.86 -22.26
CA TRP A 36 -21.19 -9.57 -23.50
C TRP A 36 -21.09 -11.10 -23.34
N LEU A 37 -20.03 -11.61 -22.71
CA LEU A 37 -19.82 -13.04 -22.47
C LEU A 37 -20.88 -13.64 -21.53
N ALA A 38 -21.49 -12.84 -20.65
CA ALA A 38 -22.60 -13.27 -19.80
C ALA A 38 -23.77 -13.85 -20.63
N LYS A 39 -23.96 -13.41 -21.87
CA LYS A 39 -24.93 -13.99 -22.80
C LYS A 39 -24.60 -15.43 -23.19
N LEU A 40 -23.33 -15.70 -23.53
CA LEU A 40 -22.86 -17.05 -23.89
C LEU A 40 -23.05 -18.00 -22.70
N LEU A 41 -22.76 -17.51 -21.49
CA LEU A 41 -22.98 -18.25 -20.26
C LEU A 41 -24.47 -18.50 -19.99
N ALA A 42 -25.35 -17.53 -20.25
CA ALA A 42 -26.80 -17.70 -20.06
C ALA A 42 -27.39 -18.79 -20.99
N ASN A 43 -26.95 -18.84 -22.25
CA ASN A 43 -27.37 -19.89 -23.18
C ASN A 43 -26.89 -21.28 -22.73
N TRP A 44 -25.62 -21.38 -22.33
CA TRP A 44 -25.03 -22.63 -21.87
C TRP A 44 -25.64 -23.12 -20.53
N LEU A 45 -25.98 -22.22 -19.61
CA LEU A 45 -26.60 -22.58 -18.32
C LEU A 45 -28.01 -23.16 -18.46
N VAL A 46 -28.77 -22.73 -19.49
CA VAL A 46 -30.15 -23.21 -19.71
C VAL A 46 -30.16 -24.65 -20.25
N GLU A 47 -29.08 -25.09 -20.92
CA GLU A 47 -28.95 -26.45 -21.46
C GLU A 47 -28.64 -27.51 -20.39
N TRP A 48 -28.24 -27.13 -19.17
CA TRP A 48 -27.91 -28.09 -18.11
C TRP A 48 -29.07 -28.42 -17.18
N ASP A 49 -29.39 -29.71 -17.03
CA ASP A 49 -30.54 -30.18 -16.23
C ASP A 49 -30.43 -29.88 -14.73
N TRP A 50 -29.23 -29.68 -14.19
CA TRP A 50 -28.97 -29.47 -12.76
C TRP A 50 -28.37 -28.09 -12.41
N ALA A 51 -28.38 -27.13 -13.35
CA ALA A 51 -27.69 -25.84 -13.15
C ALA A 51 -28.27 -25.00 -11.99
N PRO A 52 -27.42 -24.48 -11.07
CA PRO A 52 -27.83 -23.40 -10.17
C PRO A 52 -28.08 -22.12 -10.99
N LEU A 53 -29.11 -21.33 -10.63
CA LEU A 53 -29.48 -20.05 -11.29
C LEU A 53 -30.27 -20.15 -12.62
N LYS A 54 -31.04 -21.23 -12.84
CA LYS A 54 -31.97 -21.34 -13.99
C LYS A 54 -32.97 -20.18 -14.10
N GLY A 55 -33.45 -19.64 -12.98
CA GLY A 55 -34.41 -18.52 -12.96
C GLY A 55 -33.83 -17.25 -13.61
N PRO A 56 -32.71 -16.70 -13.10
CA PRO A 56 -32.00 -15.58 -13.71
C PRO A 56 -31.64 -15.80 -15.18
N ALA A 57 -31.19 -17.01 -15.56
CA ALA A 57 -30.85 -17.31 -16.95
C ALA A 57 -32.07 -17.24 -17.90
N LYS A 58 -33.24 -17.74 -17.46
CA LYS A 58 -34.49 -17.61 -18.22
C LYS A 58 -34.94 -16.15 -18.37
N LEU A 59 -34.76 -15.34 -17.33
CA LEU A 59 -35.03 -13.89 -17.39
C LEU A 59 -34.16 -13.20 -18.43
N LEU A 60 -32.85 -13.48 -18.44
CA LEU A 60 -31.94 -12.96 -19.48
C LEU A 60 -32.39 -13.39 -20.88
N ASN A 61 -32.70 -14.66 -21.09
CA ASN A 61 -33.11 -15.18 -22.41
C ASN A 61 -34.51 -14.71 -22.85
N SER A 62 -35.33 -14.18 -21.94
CA SER A 62 -36.64 -13.59 -22.29
C SER A 62 -36.53 -12.20 -22.93
N ILE A 63 -35.37 -11.55 -22.81
CA ILE A 63 -35.15 -10.21 -23.37
C ILE A 63 -34.81 -10.36 -24.86
N PRO A 64 -35.57 -9.71 -25.76
CA PRO A 64 -35.31 -9.79 -27.20
C PRO A 64 -34.01 -9.08 -27.58
N GLU A 65 -33.35 -9.57 -28.62
CA GLU A 65 -32.24 -8.86 -29.26
C GLU A 65 -32.77 -7.62 -30.01
N PRO A 66 -32.03 -6.50 -30.03
CA PRO A 66 -30.67 -6.30 -29.51
C PRO A 66 -30.60 -5.90 -28.02
N TRP A 67 -31.73 -5.82 -27.31
CA TRP A 67 -31.77 -5.23 -25.96
C TRP A 67 -31.01 -6.04 -24.92
N LEU A 68 -31.01 -7.36 -25.01
CA LEU A 68 -30.21 -8.20 -24.13
C LEU A 68 -28.72 -7.86 -24.22
N THR A 69 -28.20 -7.75 -25.46
CA THR A 69 -26.81 -7.39 -25.71
C THR A 69 -26.49 -5.99 -25.21
N ILE A 70 -27.35 -5.01 -25.52
CA ILE A 70 -27.16 -3.62 -25.10
C ILE A 70 -27.14 -3.51 -23.58
N LEU A 71 -28.09 -4.14 -22.87
CA LEU A 71 -28.16 -4.10 -21.41
C LEU A 71 -26.97 -4.81 -20.76
N GLY A 72 -26.57 -5.98 -21.27
CA GLY A 72 -25.44 -6.74 -20.74
C GLY A 72 -24.12 -5.98 -20.87
N VAL A 73 -23.82 -5.45 -22.07
CA VAL A 73 -22.63 -4.63 -22.31
C VAL A 73 -22.66 -3.36 -21.47
N THR A 74 -23.79 -2.66 -21.42
CA THR A 74 -23.92 -1.41 -20.64
C THR A 74 -23.70 -1.67 -19.16
N ALA A 75 -24.32 -2.71 -18.59
CA ALA A 75 -24.11 -3.10 -17.20
C ALA A 75 -22.66 -3.49 -16.92
N GLY A 76 -22.03 -4.23 -17.83
CA GLY A 76 -20.63 -4.60 -17.76
C GLY A 76 -19.69 -3.38 -17.78
N VAL A 77 -19.93 -2.42 -18.67
CA VAL A 77 -19.19 -1.15 -18.74
C VAL A 77 -19.34 -0.37 -17.45
N VAL A 78 -20.57 -0.19 -16.94
CA VAL A 78 -20.83 0.54 -15.70
C VAL A 78 -20.07 -0.11 -14.53
N LEU A 79 -20.13 -1.43 -14.41
CA LEU A 79 -19.40 -2.15 -13.36
C LEU A 79 -17.89 -2.01 -13.54
N GLY A 80 -17.37 -2.12 -14.77
CA GLY A 80 -15.96 -1.92 -15.08
C GLY A 80 -15.47 -0.51 -14.73
N VAL A 81 -16.26 0.53 -15.05
CA VAL A 81 -15.96 1.91 -14.69
C VAL A 81 -15.92 2.08 -13.16
N LEU A 82 -16.90 1.53 -12.43
CA LEU A 82 -16.92 1.58 -10.96
C LEU A 82 -15.66 0.94 -10.36
N VAL A 83 -15.30 -0.25 -10.82
CA VAL A 83 -14.06 -0.94 -10.39
C VAL A 83 -12.82 -0.13 -10.75
N GLY A 84 -12.78 0.46 -11.95
CA GLY A 84 -11.68 1.32 -12.39
C GLY A 84 -11.51 2.57 -11.52
N PHE A 85 -12.60 3.21 -11.11
CA PHE A 85 -12.56 4.34 -10.18
C PHE A 85 -12.06 3.93 -8.80
N ILE A 86 -12.52 2.79 -8.27
CA ILE A 86 -12.02 2.25 -7.00
C ILE A 86 -10.52 1.99 -7.10
N ALA A 87 -10.06 1.35 -8.19
CA ALA A 87 -8.64 1.08 -8.41
C ALA A 87 -7.81 2.37 -8.47
N LEU A 88 -8.32 3.42 -9.14
CA LEU A 88 -7.65 4.71 -9.21
C LEU A 88 -7.62 5.43 -7.85
N HIS A 89 -8.70 5.35 -7.08
CA HIS A 89 -8.79 5.94 -5.74
C HIS A 89 -7.87 5.28 -4.72
N GLU A 90 -7.72 3.95 -4.81
CA GLU A 90 -6.80 3.18 -3.97
C GLU A 90 -5.36 3.20 -4.47
N SER A 91 -5.08 3.85 -5.61
CA SER A 91 -3.74 3.89 -6.19
C SER A 91 -2.79 4.82 -5.45
N LEU A 92 -1.51 4.47 -5.47
CA LEU A 92 -0.47 5.28 -4.85
C LEU A 92 0.01 6.36 -5.82
N THR A 93 -0.04 7.62 -5.38
CA THR A 93 0.63 8.73 -6.05
C THR A 93 1.87 9.12 -5.26
N VAL A 94 3.02 9.10 -5.92
CA VAL A 94 4.32 9.48 -5.36
C VAL A 94 4.76 10.79 -6.00
N ARG A 95 5.00 11.82 -5.18
CA ARG A 95 5.67 13.06 -5.62
C ARG A 95 7.01 13.15 -4.93
N VAL A 96 8.06 13.07 -5.73
CA VAL A 96 9.45 13.13 -5.25
C VAL A 96 10.02 14.48 -5.63
N SER A 97 10.61 15.18 -4.66
CA SER A 97 11.40 16.38 -4.88
C SER A 97 12.76 16.25 -4.18
N ASP A 98 13.65 17.21 -4.43
CA ASP A 98 14.99 17.19 -3.81
C ASP A 98 14.96 17.35 -2.29
N THR A 99 13.86 17.86 -1.73
CA THR A 99 13.72 18.18 -0.30
C THR A 99 12.64 17.39 0.42
N ARG A 100 11.63 16.89 -0.30
CA ARG A 100 10.43 16.30 0.27
C ARG A 100 9.88 15.17 -0.58
N LEU A 101 9.28 14.21 0.12
CA LEU A 101 8.55 13.10 -0.46
C LEU A 101 7.09 13.19 -0.01
N THR A 102 6.18 13.27 -0.98
CA THR A 102 4.74 13.26 -0.71
C THR A 102 4.14 11.99 -1.26
N LEU A 103 3.47 11.23 -0.40
CA LEU A 103 2.73 10.04 -0.75
C LEU A 103 1.25 10.33 -0.57
N THR A 104 0.46 10.12 -1.62
CA THR A 104 -1.01 10.24 -1.57
C THR A 104 -1.62 8.89 -1.90
N ILE A 105 -2.46 8.37 -1.01
CA ILE A 105 -3.23 7.14 -1.22
C ILE A 105 -4.59 7.28 -0.52
N ARG A 106 -5.70 6.89 -1.18
CA ARG A 106 -7.06 6.96 -0.60
C ARG A 106 -7.41 8.37 -0.07
N ASP A 107 -7.01 9.41 -0.80
CA ASP A 107 -7.10 10.84 -0.40
C ASP A 107 -6.30 11.24 0.84
N GLU A 108 -5.63 10.31 1.52
CA GLU A 108 -4.69 10.62 2.59
C GLU A 108 -3.34 11.02 2.01
N THR A 109 -2.84 12.18 2.44
CA THR A 109 -1.53 12.69 2.02
C THR A 109 -0.58 12.69 3.20
N ARG A 110 0.57 12.02 3.03
CA ARG A 110 1.69 12.03 3.96
C ARG A 110 2.87 12.75 3.33
N GLU A 111 3.37 13.77 4.02
CA GLU A 111 4.58 14.49 3.62
C GLU A 111 5.73 14.10 4.54
N LEU A 112 6.85 13.73 3.94
CA LEU A 112 8.08 13.35 4.64
C LEU A 112 9.22 14.26 4.18
N PRO A 113 9.91 14.95 5.11
CA PRO A 113 11.16 15.62 4.79
C PRO A 113 12.18 14.59 4.31
N ARG A 114 12.92 14.87 3.22
CA ARG A 114 13.99 13.99 2.75
C ARG A 114 15.00 13.68 3.87
N ALA A 115 15.27 14.65 4.74
CA ALA A 115 16.18 14.52 5.86
C ALA A 115 15.79 13.41 6.85
N ASP A 116 14.51 13.01 6.90
CA ASP A 116 14.02 11.95 7.79
C ASP A 116 13.95 10.58 7.10
N VAL A 117 14.03 10.57 5.77
CA VAL A 117 13.92 9.35 4.95
C VAL A 117 15.29 8.71 4.82
N GLY A 118 15.40 7.48 5.33
CA GLY A 118 16.52 6.56 5.11
C GLY A 118 16.34 5.74 3.83
N PRO A 119 16.73 4.45 3.82
CA PRO A 119 16.60 3.60 2.65
C PRO A 119 15.14 3.37 2.22
N LEU A 120 14.92 3.31 0.90
CA LEU A 120 13.65 2.96 0.27
C LEU A 120 13.82 1.73 -0.60
N PHE A 121 12.85 0.82 -0.58
CA PHE A 121 12.90 -0.39 -1.38
C PHE A 121 11.50 -0.93 -1.66
N LEU A 122 11.42 -1.90 -2.57
CA LEU A 122 10.20 -2.67 -2.83
C LEU A 122 10.25 -4.00 -2.07
N ASP A 123 9.21 -4.27 -1.30
CA ASP A 123 8.98 -5.57 -0.66
C ASP A 123 7.73 -6.22 -1.25
N GLY A 124 7.93 -7.05 -2.26
CA GLY A 124 6.84 -7.65 -3.04
C GLY A 124 6.02 -6.58 -3.78
N LYS A 125 4.78 -6.35 -3.31
CA LYS A 125 3.84 -5.35 -3.85
C LYS A 125 3.79 -4.07 -3.02
N PHE A 126 4.69 -3.89 -2.07
CA PHE A 126 4.69 -2.74 -1.18
C PHE A 126 5.93 -1.87 -1.43
N LEU A 127 5.73 -0.56 -1.46
CA LEU A 127 6.80 0.42 -1.32
C LEU A 127 7.05 0.64 0.17
N VAL A 128 8.29 0.45 0.61
CA VAL A 128 8.69 0.61 2.01
C VAL A 128 9.70 1.74 2.12
N LEU A 129 9.44 2.67 3.03
CA LEU A 129 10.34 3.76 3.40
C LEU A 129 10.77 3.56 4.84
N LEU A 130 12.08 3.52 5.06
CA LEU A 130 12.64 3.48 6.41
C LEU A 130 13.06 4.86 6.87
N GLY A 131 13.06 5.05 8.19
CA GLY A 131 13.78 6.14 8.83
C GLY A 131 15.23 5.76 9.10
N HIS A 132 16.01 6.73 9.59
CA HIS A 132 17.43 6.52 9.90
C HIS A 132 17.70 5.52 11.03
N ARG A 133 16.70 5.24 11.87
CA ARG A 133 16.78 4.22 12.91
C ARG A 133 16.14 2.91 12.45
N THR A 134 15.96 2.71 11.15
CA THR A 134 15.35 1.50 10.55
C THR A 134 13.88 1.28 10.90
N GLU A 135 13.22 2.27 11.51
CA GLU A 135 11.77 2.28 11.70
C GLU A 135 11.06 2.31 10.35
N GLU A 136 9.93 1.62 10.24
CA GLU A 136 9.07 1.71 9.06
C GLU A 136 8.27 3.01 9.12
N LEU A 137 8.67 4.01 8.32
CA LEU A 137 7.93 5.27 8.21
C LEU A 137 6.66 5.07 7.39
N VAL A 138 6.80 4.36 6.27
CA VAL A 138 5.69 4.09 5.35
C VAL A 138 5.82 2.71 4.75
N ARG A 139 4.68 2.03 4.63
CA ARG A 139 4.52 0.84 3.81
C ARG A 139 3.17 0.89 3.11
N GLU A 140 3.17 1.26 1.84
CA GLU A 140 1.94 1.32 1.05
C GLU A 140 1.97 0.33 -0.11
N PRO A 141 0.81 -0.23 -0.50
CA PRO A 141 0.69 -0.94 -1.77
C PRO A 141 1.21 -0.07 -2.90
N PHE A 142 1.96 -0.69 -3.79
CA PHE A 142 2.57 -0.06 -4.95
C PHE A 142 2.08 -0.73 -6.22
N ASP A 143 1.62 0.08 -7.17
CA ASP A 143 1.09 -0.36 -8.45
C ASP A 143 1.78 0.33 -9.66
N LEU A 144 2.75 1.22 -9.43
CA LEU A 144 3.41 1.99 -10.49
C LEU A 144 4.50 1.17 -11.22
N ASP A 145 5.13 1.77 -12.23
CA ASP A 145 6.29 1.16 -12.89
C ASP A 145 7.51 1.17 -11.96
N ARG A 146 8.11 -0.01 -11.74
CA ARG A 146 9.22 -0.17 -10.79
C ARG A 146 10.49 0.57 -11.22
N ALA A 147 10.78 0.57 -12.52
CA ALA A 147 11.99 1.20 -13.04
C ALA A 147 11.87 2.73 -13.00
N ALA A 148 10.72 3.27 -13.37
CA ALA A 148 10.41 4.69 -13.25
C ALA A 148 10.44 5.16 -11.80
N LEU A 149 9.91 4.36 -10.87
CA LEU A 149 9.96 4.67 -9.43
C LEU A 149 11.40 4.73 -8.92
N ALA A 150 12.20 3.70 -9.20
CA ALA A 150 13.61 3.66 -8.81
C ALA A 150 14.38 4.84 -9.40
N ALA A 151 14.21 5.10 -10.69
CA ALA A 151 14.86 6.20 -11.39
C ALA A 151 14.49 7.57 -10.79
N ALA A 152 13.21 7.80 -10.46
CA ALA A 152 12.76 9.04 -9.85
C ALA A 152 13.41 9.25 -8.47
N PHE A 153 13.40 8.23 -7.61
CA PHE A 153 14.04 8.33 -6.30
C PHE A 153 15.54 8.58 -6.39
N THR A 154 16.24 7.84 -7.24
CA THR A 154 17.69 8.02 -7.43
C THR A 154 18.02 9.38 -8.03
N ALA A 155 17.22 9.88 -8.99
CA ALA A 155 17.43 11.20 -9.59
C ALA A 155 17.31 12.35 -8.56
N HIS A 156 16.42 12.20 -7.58
CA HIS A 156 16.27 13.16 -6.47
C HIS A 156 17.19 12.87 -5.28
N GLY A 157 18.11 11.90 -5.39
CA GLY A 157 19.14 11.61 -4.39
C GLY A 157 18.65 10.84 -3.16
N TYR A 158 17.53 10.13 -3.26
CA TYR A 158 17.09 9.20 -2.24
C TYR A 158 17.89 7.88 -2.31
N ASP A 159 18.07 7.24 -1.16
CA ASP A 159 18.79 5.96 -1.05
C ASP A 159 17.89 4.79 -1.46
N TRP A 160 17.87 4.51 -2.77
CA TRP A 160 17.12 3.40 -3.33
C TRP A 160 17.91 2.08 -3.19
N ALA A 161 17.36 1.15 -2.40
CA ALA A 161 17.92 -0.18 -2.19
C ALA A 161 17.16 -1.25 -3.00
N ALA A 162 17.89 -2.27 -3.44
CA ALA A 162 17.32 -3.39 -4.19
C ALA A 162 16.37 -4.27 -3.34
N GLU A 163 16.69 -4.42 -2.05
CA GLU A 163 15.85 -5.05 -1.04
C GLU A 163 16.08 -4.37 0.33
N ASP A 164 15.38 -4.82 1.36
CA ASP A 164 15.56 -4.31 2.73
C ASP A 164 17.01 -4.51 3.21
N PRO A 165 17.79 -3.44 3.44
CA PRO A 165 19.17 -3.54 3.91
C PRO A 165 19.30 -4.17 5.30
N HIS A 166 18.21 -4.16 6.06
CA HIS A 166 18.10 -4.64 7.44
C HIS A 166 17.25 -5.91 7.52
N LYS A 167 17.20 -6.69 6.43
CA LYS A 167 16.49 -7.97 6.37
C LYS A 167 17.01 -9.00 7.38
N ALA A 168 18.32 -9.00 7.63
CA ALA A 168 18.96 -9.94 8.56
C ALA A 168 18.60 -9.69 10.03
N ASP A 169 18.12 -8.49 10.37
CA ASP A 169 17.76 -8.09 11.73
C ASP A 169 16.35 -8.55 12.15
N PHE A 170 15.63 -9.23 11.24
CA PHE A 170 14.31 -9.76 11.52
C PHE A 170 14.36 -11.10 12.26
N HIS A 171 13.62 -11.17 13.36
CA HIS A 171 13.48 -12.37 14.16
C HIS A 171 12.08 -12.95 14.02
N LEU A 172 11.98 -14.28 13.98
CA LEU A 172 10.68 -14.96 13.97
C LEU A 172 9.92 -14.62 15.25
N TRP A 173 8.68 -14.16 15.12
CA TRP A 173 7.79 -14.01 16.26
C TRP A 173 7.22 -15.36 16.68
N VAL A 174 7.24 -15.62 17.98
CA VAL A 174 6.46 -16.67 18.64
C VAL A 174 5.66 -16.07 19.80
N PRO A 175 4.53 -16.67 20.20
CA PRO A 175 3.79 -16.21 21.39
C PRO A 175 4.72 -16.06 22.60
N ASP A 176 4.51 -14.99 23.36
CA ASP A 176 5.28 -14.64 24.56
C ASP A 176 6.78 -14.41 24.31
N THR A 177 7.16 -13.98 23.09
CA THR A 177 8.54 -13.56 22.79
C THR A 177 8.97 -12.44 23.74
N PRO A 178 10.09 -12.60 24.48
CA PRO A 178 10.61 -11.56 25.37
C PRO A 178 11.21 -10.40 24.58
N GLY A 179 11.35 -9.23 25.22
CA GLY A 179 11.98 -8.05 24.62
C GLY A 179 11.07 -7.24 23.69
N LEU A 180 9.82 -7.66 23.51
CA LEU A 180 8.81 -6.88 22.79
C LEU A 180 8.21 -5.76 23.66
N PRO A 181 7.88 -4.60 23.07
CA PRO A 181 7.13 -3.56 23.76
C PRO A 181 5.83 -4.07 24.38
N VAL A 182 5.42 -3.44 25.48
CA VAL A 182 4.17 -3.79 26.17
C VAL A 182 3.00 -3.73 25.19
N GLY A 183 2.19 -4.79 25.16
CA GLY A 183 1.03 -4.92 24.26
C GLY A 183 1.34 -5.49 22.88
N ALA A 184 2.60 -5.49 22.42
CA ALA A 184 2.95 -5.97 21.08
C ALA A 184 2.65 -7.47 20.86
N ASN A 185 2.89 -8.31 21.89
CA ASN A 185 2.54 -9.74 21.81
C ASN A 185 1.04 -9.98 21.61
N ALA A 186 0.18 -9.18 22.25
CA ALA A 186 -1.27 -9.29 22.10
C ALA A 186 -1.71 -8.89 20.68
N LEU A 187 -1.16 -7.80 20.15
CA LEU A 187 -1.43 -7.35 18.78
C LEU A 187 -0.95 -8.35 17.73
N LEU A 188 0.27 -8.90 17.89
CA LEU A 188 0.80 -9.93 16.99
C LEU A 188 -0.04 -11.22 17.01
N SER A 189 -0.55 -11.60 18.18
CA SER A 189 -1.46 -12.75 18.34
C SER A 189 -2.80 -12.52 17.66
N ALA A 190 -3.42 -11.34 17.88
CA ALA A 190 -4.65 -10.96 17.21
C ALA A 190 -4.47 -10.93 15.68
N ARG A 191 -3.33 -10.41 15.20
CA ARG A 191 -2.97 -10.36 13.79
C ARG A 191 -2.79 -11.75 13.19
N ALA A 192 -2.08 -12.64 13.88
CA ALA A 192 -1.92 -14.04 13.47
C ALA A 192 -3.27 -14.75 13.32
N HIS A 193 -4.25 -14.44 14.18
CA HIS A 193 -5.61 -14.98 14.06
C HIS A 193 -6.35 -14.39 12.84
N ALA A 194 -6.28 -13.07 12.64
CA ALA A 194 -6.90 -12.39 11.52
C ALA A 194 -6.33 -12.86 10.16
N MET A 195 -5.03 -13.10 10.06
CA MET A 195 -4.37 -13.59 8.84
C MET A 195 -4.85 -14.97 8.37
N ARG A 196 -5.53 -15.75 9.22
CA ARG A 196 -6.12 -17.05 8.85
C ARG A 196 -7.42 -16.90 8.06
N LYS A 197 -8.01 -15.70 8.04
CA LYS A 197 -9.31 -15.41 7.43
C LYS A 197 -9.13 -14.49 6.23
N THR A 198 -9.73 -14.82 5.09
CA THR A 198 -9.55 -14.07 3.83
C THR A 198 -10.28 -12.72 3.80
N ASP A 199 -11.32 -12.57 4.61
CA ASP A 199 -12.16 -11.37 4.76
C ASP A 199 -11.58 -10.34 5.75
N LYS A 200 -10.49 -10.66 6.46
CA LYS A 200 -9.92 -9.83 7.53
C LYS A 200 -8.68 -9.03 7.13
N LYS A 201 -8.55 -8.66 5.85
CA LYS A 201 -7.39 -7.90 5.36
C LYS A 201 -7.26 -6.52 6.03
N GLU A 202 -8.36 -5.83 6.25
CA GLU A 202 -8.36 -4.52 6.91
C GLU A 202 -7.91 -4.62 8.37
N ASP A 203 -8.44 -5.60 9.11
CA ASP A 203 -8.01 -5.87 10.49
C ASP A 203 -6.50 -6.17 10.56
N VAL A 204 -5.97 -6.98 9.63
CA VAL A 204 -4.52 -7.29 9.55
C VAL A 204 -3.69 -6.04 9.29
N ARG A 205 -4.18 -5.09 8.48
CA ARG A 205 -3.53 -3.82 8.22
C ARG A 205 -3.58 -2.91 9.45
N ALA A 206 -4.75 -2.71 10.04
CA ALA A 206 -4.92 -1.89 11.24
C ALA A 206 -4.03 -2.36 12.40
N LEU A 207 -3.95 -3.68 12.62
CA LEU A 207 -3.08 -4.25 13.65
C LEU A 207 -1.59 -4.04 13.35
N ARG A 208 -1.18 -4.01 12.08
CA ARG A 208 0.19 -3.67 11.70
C ARG A 208 0.48 -2.19 11.98
N GLU A 209 -0.44 -1.30 11.68
CA GLU A 209 -0.30 0.13 11.97
C GLU A 209 -0.15 0.38 13.49
N GLU A 210 -0.91 -0.33 14.32
CA GLU A 210 -0.72 -0.29 15.78
C GLU A 210 0.67 -0.81 16.21
N LEU A 211 1.17 -1.89 15.59
CA LEU A 211 2.51 -2.39 15.85
C LEU A 211 3.60 -1.39 15.41
N ASN A 212 3.43 -0.74 14.27
CA ASN A 212 4.31 0.33 13.80
C ASN A 212 4.29 1.53 14.78
N ARG A 213 3.14 1.88 15.37
CA ARG A 213 3.04 2.91 16.42
C ARG A 213 3.79 2.55 17.69
N LEU A 214 3.91 1.26 18.01
CA LEU A 214 4.78 0.76 19.08
C LEU A 214 6.26 0.68 18.67
N GLY A 215 6.59 1.06 17.44
CA GLY A 215 7.94 1.07 16.87
C GLY A 215 8.38 -0.25 16.24
N LEU A 216 7.51 -1.27 16.16
CA LEU A 216 7.91 -2.56 15.58
C LEU A 216 7.71 -2.56 14.06
N ALA A 217 8.78 -2.85 13.32
CA ALA A 217 8.65 -3.19 11.91
C ALA A 217 8.35 -4.69 11.77
N ILE A 218 7.33 -5.04 10.99
CA ILE A 218 6.86 -6.41 10.80
C ILE A 218 7.13 -6.89 9.37
N ARG A 219 7.60 -8.11 9.19
CA ARG A 219 7.74 -8.74 7.88
C ARG A 219 6.98 -10.06 7.86
N ASP A 220 6.15 -10.27 6.84
CA ASP A 220 5.42 -11.51 6.67
C ASP A 220 6.12 -12.41 5.66
N GLU A 221 6.38 -13.66 6.03
CA GLU A 221 6.95 -14.65 5.15
C GLU A 221 6.28 -16.01 5.38
N SER A 222 5.73 -16.62 4.34
CA SER A 222 5.14 -17.97 4.42
C SER A 222 4.14 -18.16 5.59
N LYS A 223 3.26 -17.18 5.81
CA LYS A 223 2.28 -17.09 6.92
C LYS A 223 2.89 -16.96 8.33
N ARG A 224 4.20 -16.71 8.43
CA ARG A 224 4.90 -16.39 9.67
C ARG A 224 5.14 -14.89 9.73
N GLN A 225 5.14 -14.38 10.96
CA GLN A 225 5.42 -12.98 11.25
C GLN A 225 6.83 -12.89 11.80
N TYR A 226 7.63 -12.01 11.22
CA TYR A 226 8.95 -11.64 11.69
C TYR A 226 8.88 -10.20 12.16
N TRP A 227 9.72 -9.84 13.13
CA TRP A 227 9.74 -8.52 13.72
C TRP A 227 11.17 -8.04 13.89
N ARG A 228 11.33 -6.72 13.88
CA ARG A 228 12.53 -6.05 14.35
C ARG A 228 12.16 -4.77 15.10
N LEU A 229 13.03 -4.37 16.02
CA LEU A 229 12.95 -3.06 16.67
C LEU A 229 13.79 -2.05 15.90
N PRO A 230 13.47 -0.76 15.98
CA PRO A 230 14.32 0.26 15.41
C PRO A 230 15.60 0.34 16.26
N LYS A 231 16.67 0.84 15.64
CA LYS A 231 17.90 1.14 16.36
C LYS A 231 17.59 2.11 17.50
N PRO A 232 18.16 1.92 18.69
CA PRO A 232 18.01 2.88 19.77
C PRO A 232 18.53 4.25 19.31
N PRO A 233 18.00 5.37 19.86
CA PRO A 233 18.58 6.68 19.62
C PRO A 233 20.07 6.62 19.91
N SER A 234 20.91 7.14 19.01
CA SER A 234 22.33 7.32 19.32
C SER A 234 22.43 8.23 20.54
N GLU A 235 22.90 7.68 21.66
CA GLU A 235 23.12 8.46 22.88
C GLU A 235 24.12 9.58 22.55
N PRO A 236 23.83 10.84 22.92
CA PRO A 236 24.82 11.91 22.73
C PRO A 236 26.11 11.51 23.46
N PRO A 237 27.29 11.79 22.88
CA PRO A 237 28.57 11.42 23.48
C PRO A 237 28.58 11.90 24.94
N PRO A 238 29.07 11.09 25.89
CA PRO A 238 29.12 11.50 27.29
C PRO A 238 29.84 12.84 27.35
N GLY A 239 29.10 13.87 27.78
CA GLY A 239 29.66 15.20 27.97
C GLY A 239 30.89 15.08 28.88
N PRO A 240 31.95 15.87 28.66
CA PRO A 240 33.17 15.75 29.43
C PRO A 240 32.83 15.79 30.92
N HIS A 241 32.98 14.64 31.57
CA HIS A 241 32.79 14.51 33.01
C HIS A 241 33.72 15.52 33.66
N ALA A 242 33.13 16.57 34.24
CA ALA A 242 33.84 17.47 35.13
C ALA A 242 34.52 16.59 36.19
N GLY A 243 35.85 16.64 36.17
CA GLY A 243 36.70 15.81 37.00
C GLY A 243 36.26 15.89 38.46
N ARG A 244 36.30 14.74 39.10
CA ARG A 244 36.29 14.56 40.56
C ARG A 244 37.08 15.70 41.23
N SER A 245 36.42 16.50 42.06
CA SER A 245 37.11 17.18 43.16
C SER A 245 37.13 16.22 44.35
N THR A 246 38.19 15.43 44.43
CA THR A 246 38.69 14.93 45.71
C THR A 246 39.42 16.06 46.42
N GLY A 247 39.05 16.32 47.68
CA GLY A 247 39.73 17.24 48.61
C GLY A 247 38.70 18.09 49.36
N ALA A 248 38.65 18.16 50.69
CA ALA A 248 39.47 17.61 51.76
C ALA A 248 38.60 17.44 53.02
#